data_AF-A0AAE2BW49-F1
#
_entry.id   AF-A0AAE2BW49-F1
#
_cell.length_a   1.000
_cell.length_b   1.000
_cell.length_c   1.000
_cell.angle_alpha   90.00
_cell.angle_beta   90.00
_cell.angle_gamma   90.00
#
_symmetry.space_group_name_H-M   'P 1'
#
loop_
_entity.id
_entity.type
_entity.pdbx_description
1 polymer ?
#
loop_
_entity_poly.entity_id
_entity_poly.type
_entity_poly.pdbx_seq_one_letter_code
_entity_poly.pdbx_strand_id
1 'polypeptide(L)'
;MRIKQPCSDISFHYSSSPSRPTHSRNPHVINFRWPNLYPESFTWDPKSDHFVLGSLRQRLLTSVSDAGVVSALISDDSLPSNASFLGISLDPRLHRLLAVVHSPPFSGLVAYHLPTFRQLFLTPLNGFLPSDTVSNDVAVDYLGNAYVTDSANDVIFKVTEDGEATILSRSKAFKSHPVDSSVPYHNCGLNGIVFNPKGYLLVTQSNTGKLFKVDVDDGTARRVILNKDLTGADGIALRSEWCRRKSCISSRATIVGEGSV
;
A
#
# COMPACT_ATOMS: atom_id res chain seq x y z
N MET A 1 -0.22 15.52 -23.69
CA MET A 1 0.14 15.58 -22.25
C MET A 1 0.44 14.14 -21.83
N ARG A 2 1.71 13.78 -21.59
CA ARG A 2 2.05 12.40 -21.16
C ARG A 2 1.53 12.23 -19.73
N ILE A 3 0.44 11.46 -19.58
CA ILE A 3 0.00 10.98 -18.27
C ILE A 3 1.12 10.03 -17.80
N LYS A 4 1.83 10.38 -16.73
CA LYS A 4 2.78 9.46 -16.10
C LYS A 4 2.01 8.20 -15.70
N GLN A 5 2.48 7.01 -16.08
CA GLN A 5 1.92 5.76 -15.57
C GLN A 5 1.99 5.79 -14.03
N PRO A 6 0.90 5.42 -13.32
CA PRO A 6 0.97 5.24 -11.88
C PRO A 6 1.98 4.13 -11.59
N CYS A 7 2.75 4.27 -10.50
CA CYS A 7 3.79 3.32 -10.14
C CYS A 7 3.30 1.88 -9.94
N SER A 8 2.00 1.74 -9.69
CA SER A 8 1.27 0.51 -9.51
C SER A 8 0.83 -0.19 -10.81
N ASP A 9 0.96 0.43 -11.99
CA ASP A 9 0.61 -0.19 -13.29
C ASP A 9 1.73 -1.10 -13.85
N ILE A 10 2.75 -1.44 -13.06
CA ILE A 10 3.92 -2.22 -13.49
C ILE A 10 3.77 -3.68 -13.03
N SER A 11 3.41 -4.57 -13.96
CA SER A 11 3.29 -6.01 -13.71
C SER A 11 4.66 -6.67 -13.47
N PHE A 12 4.77 -7.44 -12.37
CA PHE A 12 5.97 -8.22 -12.04
C PHE A 12 5.89 -9.65 -12.61
N HIS A 13 6.85 -10.03 -13.45
CA HIS A 13 7.14 -11.44 -13.75
C HIS A 13 8.32 -11.91 -12.91
N TYR A 14 8.07 -12.70 -11.87
CA TYR A 14 9.12 -13.36 -11.10
C TYR A 14 9.35 -14.78 -11.62
N SER A 15 10.55 -15.06 -12.12
CA SER A 15 11.01 -16.44 -12.35
C SER A 15 11.59 -16.99 -11.05
N SER A 16 10.90 -17.95 -10.42
CA SER A 16 11.38 -18.61 -9.22
C SER A 16 12.50 -19.60 -9.55
N SER A 17 13.69 -19.40 -8.98
CA SER A 17 14.75 -20.42 -8.94
C SER A 17 14.47 -21.43 -7.81
N PRO A 18 14.78 -22.73 -7.97
CA PRO A 18 14.36 -23.75 -7.03
C PRO A 18 15.18 -23.66 -5.74
N SER A 19 14.52 -23.42 -4.62
CA SER A 19 15.09 -23.51 -3.28
C SER A 19 14.72 -24.84 -2.62
N ARG A 20 15.62 -25.33 -1.76
CA ARG A 20 15.54 -26.64 -1.08
C ARG A 20 14.18 -26.84 -0.36
N PRO A 21 13.67 -28.09 -0.29
CA PRO A 21 12.34 -28.37 0.24
C PRO A 21 12.32 -28.16 1.76
N THR A 22 11.81 -27.01 2.19
CA THR A 22 11.16 -26.93 3.50
C THR A 22 9.82 -27.66 3.40
N HIS A 23 9.43 -28.43 4.43
CA HIS A 23 8.08 -29.03 4.54
C HIS A 23 6.99 -27.93 4.55
N SER A 24 6.68 -27.38 3.39
CA SER A 24 5.57 -26.46 3.17
C SER A 24 4.45 -27.22 2.50
N ARG A 25 3.29 -27.31 3.17
CA ARG A 25 2.02 -27.60 2.49
C ARG A 25 1.91 -26.69 1.26
N ASN A 26 1.32 -27.19 0.18
CA ASN A 26 1.07 -26.41 -1.03
C ASN A 26 0.46 -25.03 -0.66
N PRO A 27 0.87 -23.95 -1.37
CA PRO A 27 0.33 -22.62 -1.11
C PRO A 27 -1.19 -22.65 -1.27
N HIS A 28 -1.89 -21.96 -0.37
CA HIS A 28 -3.32 -21.78 -0.46
C HIS A 28 -3.61 -20.67 -1.47
N VAL A 29 -4.09 -21.04 -2.65
CA VAL A 29 -4.38 -20.10 -3.75
C VAL A 29 -5.87 -19.79 -3.76
N ILE A 30 -6.21 -18.50 -3.74
CA ILE A 30 -7.59 -18.01 -3.81
C ILE A 30 -7.78 -17.40 -5.20
N ASN A 31 -8.64 -18.01 -6.00
CA ASN A 31 -8.98 -17.53 -7.33
C ASN A 31 -10.38 -16.93 -7.31
N PHE A 32 -10.54 -15.77 -7.92
CA PHE A 32 -11.83 -15.11 -8.12
C PHE A 32 -11.74 -14.24 -9.37
N ARG A 33 -12.89 -13.79 -9.87
CA ARG A 33 -12.98 -12.91 -11.03
C ARG A 33 -13.81 -11.69 -10.67
N TRP A 34 -13.33 -10.52 -11.05
CA TRP A 34 -14.07 -9.28 -10.95
C TRP A 34 -13.69 -8.38 -12.13
N PRO A 35 -14.66 -7.92 -12.94
CA PRO A 35 -14.37 -7.11 -14.13
C PRO A 35 -13.60 -5.84 -13.77
N ASN A 36 -12.48 -5.62 -14.45
CA ASN A 36 -11.69 -4.40 -14.34
C ASN A 36 -11.18 -4.06 -12.92
N LEU A 37 -10.99 -5.06 -12.04
CA LEU A 37 -10.54 -4.81 -10.66
C LEU A 37 -9.09 -4.30 -10.59
N TYR A 38 -8.15 -4.98 -11.25
CA TYR A 38 -6.70 -4.70 -11.20
C TYR A 38 -6.25 -4.36 -9.76
N PRO A 39 -6.26 -5.34 -8.85
CA PRO A 39 -5.98 -5.09 -7.44
C PRO A 39 -4.52 -4.67 -7.26
N GLU A 40 -4.29 -3.60 -6.50
CA GLU A 40 -2.95 -3.09 -6.18
C GLU A 40 -2.50 -3.61 -4.81
N SER A 41 -3.32 -3.36 -3.79
CA SER A 41 -3.09 -3.84 -2.44
C SER A 41 -4.25 -4.69 -1.93
N PHE A 42 -3.97 -5.43 -0.87
CA PHE A 42 -4.97 -6.16 -0.11
C PHE A 42 -4.60 -6.20 1.37
N THR A 43 -5.60 -6.34 2.22
CA THR A 43 -5.43 -6.52 3.66
C THR A 43 -6.44 -7.53 4.19
N TRP A 44 -6.16 -8.13 5.34
CA TRP A 44 -7.03 -9.12 5.97
C TRP A 44 -7.82 -8.48 7.12
N ASP A 45 -9.15 -8.56 7.06
CA ASP A 45 -10.03 -8.22 8.19
C ASP A 45 -10.32 -9.49 9.02
N PRO A 46 -9.68 -9.65 10.20
CA PRO A 46 -9.91 -10.81 11.04
C PRO A 46 -11.29 -10.83 11.72
N LYS A 47 -11.99 -9.69 11.79
CA LYS A 47 -13.35 -9.64 12.40
C LYS A 47 -14.40 -10.18 11.43
N SER A 48 -14.23 -9.95 10.14
CA SER A 48 -15.17 -10.35 9.09
C SER A 48 -14.73 -11.57 8.27
N ASP A 49 -13.55 -12.13 8.55
CA ASP A 49 -12.96 -13.31 7.88
C ASP A 49 -12.86 -13.14 6.35
N HIS A 50 -12.48 -11.94 5.90
CA HIS A 50 -12.29 -11.62 4.48
C HIS A 50 -11.01 -10.81 4.21
N PHE A 51 -10.57 -10.84 2.95
CA PHE A 51 -9.66 -9.87 2.39
C PHE A 51 -10.43 -8.66 1.91
N VAL A 52 -9.89 -7.47 2.13
CA VAL A 52 -10.29 -6.25 1.43
C VAL A 52 -9.23 -5.94 0.38
N LEU A 53 -9.66 -5.54 -0.80
CA LEU A 53 -8.79 -5.24 -1.95
C LEU A 53 -9.10 -3.84 -2.48
N GLY A 54 -8.03 -3.12 -2.84
CA GLY A 54 -8.09 -1.90 -3.65
C GLY A 54 -8.32 -2.18 -5.13
N SER A 55 -8.52 -1.12 -5.91
CA SER A 55 -8.67 -1.20 -7.36
C SER A 55 -7.92 -0.07 -8.05
N LEU A 56 -7.10 -0.41 -9.05
CA LEU A 56 -6.41 0.58 -9.88
C LEU A 56 -7.32 1.31 -10.86
N ARG A 57 -8.50 0.77 -11.16
CA ARG A 57 -9.32 1.25 -12.27
C ARG A 57 -10.75 1.60 -11.88
N GLN A 58 -11.08 1.41 -10.60
CA GLN A 58 -12.42 1.64 -10.08
C GLN A 58 -12.33 2.31 -8.70
N ARG A 59 -13.29 3.18 -8.40
CA ARG A 59 -13.55 3.72 -7.05
C ARG A 59 -14.23 2.69 -6.15
N LEU A 60 -13.68 1.46 -6.15
CA LEU A 60 -14.25 0.27 -5.55
C LEU A 60 -13.27 -0.40 -4.59
N LEU A 61 -13.72 -0.64 -3.35
CA LEU A 61 -13.11 -1.63 -2.45
C LEU A 61 -13.90 -2.93 -2.54
N THR A 62 -13.19 -4.04 -2.63
CA THR A 62 -13.79 -5.38 -2.85
C THR A 62 -13.47 -6.29 -1.68
N SER A 63 -14.45 -7.08 -1.23
CA SER A 63 -14.29 -8.15 -0.24
C SER A 63 -14.10 -9.49 -0.95
N VAL A 64 -13.12 -10.27 -0.50
CA VAL A 64 -12.85 -11.64 -1.00
C VAL A 64 -12.68 -12.59 0.20
N SER A 65 -13.48 -13.63 0.29
CA SER A 65 -13.34 -14.67 1.34
C SER A 65 -12.16 -15.61 1.08
N ASP A 66 -11.78 -16.42 2.07
CA ASP A 66 -10.80 -17.49 1.89
C ASP A 66 -11.24 -18.57 0.88
N ALA A 67 -12.54 -18.70 0.63
CA ALA A 67 -13.11 -19.56 -0.40
C ALA A 67 -13.20 -18.91 -1.80
N GLY A 68 -12.78 -17.66 -1.97
CA GLY A 68 -12.83 -16.94 -3.26
C GLY A 68 -14.20 -16.35 -3.60
N VAL A 69 -15.16 -16.35 -2.67
CA VAL A 69 -16.42 -15.60 -2.82
C VAL A 69 -16.09 -14.10 -2.76
N VAL A 70 -16.51 -13.36 -3.78
CA VAL A 70 -16.19 -11.95 -3.97
C VAL A 70 -17.46 -11.08 -3.96
N SER A 71 -17.39 -9.91 -3.35
CA SER A 71 -18.46 -8.91 -3.35
C SER A 71 -17.92 -7.48 -3.26
N ALA A 72 -18.67 -6.50 -3.79
CA ALA A 72 -18.36 -5.09 -3.56
C ALA A 72 -18.50 -4.75 -2.06
N LEU A 73 -17.53 -4.01 -1.52
CA LEU A 73 -17.54 -3.53 -0.14
C LEU A 73 -17.91 -2.05 -0.06
N ILE A 74 -17.25 -1.22 -0.89
CA ILE A 74 -17.55 0.22 -1.02
C ILE A 74 -17.48 0.59 -2.51
N SER A 75 -18.50 1.26 -3.02
CA SER A 75 -18.41 2.05 -4.27
C SER A 75 -18.60 3.50 -3.89
N ASP A 76 -17.53 4.30 -3.94
CA ASP A 76 -17.57 5.68 -3.46
C ASP A 76 -17.81 6.66 -4.61
N ASP A 77 -19.08 6.95 -4.88
CA ASP A 77 -19.48 7.86 -5.94
C ASP A 77 -19.18 9.34 -5.63
N SER A 78 -18.75 9.66 -4.40
CA SER A 78 -18.28 11.01 -4.06
C SER A 78 -16.88 11.30 -4.63
N LEU A 79 -16.12 10.25 -4.94
CA LEU A 79 -14.82 10.36 -5.59
C LEU A 79 -14.98 10.50 -7.12
N PRO A 80 -14.02 11.14 -7.82
CA PRO A 80 -13.99 11.17 -9.27
C PRO A 80 -14.13 9.78 -9.90
N SER A 81 -14.74 9.69 -11.08
CA SER A 81 -14.98 8.40 -11.75
C SER A 81 -13.70 7.66 -12.15
N ASN A 82 -12.58 8.38 -12.28
CA ASN A 82 -11.25 7.87 -12.56
C ASN A 82 -10.40 7.66 -11.29
N ALA A 83 -11.02 7.68 -10.10
CA ALA A 83 -10.30 7.43 -8.86
C ALA A 83 -9.95 5.95 -8.69
N SER A 84 -8.78 5.72 -8.11
CA SER A 84 -8.23 4.42 -7.77
C SER A 84 -8.01 4.34 -6.26
N PHE A 85 -8.17 3.14 -5.71
CA PHE A 85 -7.68 2.80 -4.38
C PHE A 85 -6.39 2.01 -4.50
N LEU A 86 -5.29 2.61 -4.04
CA LEU A 86 -3.94 2.01 -4.04
C LEU A 86 -3.72 1.25 -2.73
N GLY A 87 -2.75 1.64 -1.92
CA GLY A 87 -2.51 1.03 -0.61
C GLY A 87 -3.68 1.19 0.33
N ILE A 88 -3.97 0.11 1.05
CA ILE A 88 -5.03 0.04 2.06
C ILE A 88 -4.48 -0.50 3.37
N SER A 89 -5.02 0.01 4.48
CA SER A 89 -4.68 -0.47 5.81
C SER A 89 -5.90 -0.49 6.71
N LEU A 90 -5.93 -1.46 7.62
CA LEU A 90 -6.96 -1.50 8.66
C LEU A 90 -6.39 -0.95 9.94
N ASP A 91 -7.24 -0.24 10.67
CA ASP A 91 -7.03 0.13 12.06
C ASP A 91 -8.12 -0.55 12.90
N PRO A 92 -7.85 -1.77 13.41
CA PRO A 92 -8.83 -2.52 14.17
C PRO A 92 -9.18 -1.88 15.53
N ARG A 93 -8.31 -1.00 16.04
CA ARG A 93 -8.48 -0.31 17.32
C ARG A 93 -9.50 0.81 17.19
N LEU A 94 -9.36 1.64 16.15
CA LEU A 94 -10.30 2.73 15.86
C LEU A 94 -11.42 2.33 14.90
N HIS A 95 -11.51 1.04 14.56
CA HIS A 95 -12.57 0.49 13.71
C HIS A 95 -12.68 1.24 12.39
N ARG A 96 -11.57 1.37 11.67
CA ARG A 96 -11.55 2.06 10.38
C ARG A 96 -10.67 1.38 9.35
N LEU A 97 -11.05 1.54 8.10
CA LEU A 97 -10.27 1.21 6.93
C LEU A 97 -9.74 2.51 6.35
N LEU A 98 -8.44 2.57 6.08
CA LEU A 98 -7.82 3.68 5.36
C LEU A 98 -7.40 3.21 3.97
N ALA A 99 -7.63 4.05 2.98
CA ALA A 99 -7.25 3.78 1.60
C ALA A 99 -6.64 5.02 0.96
N VAL A 100 -5.52 4.82 0.27
CA VAL A 100 -4.92 5.87 -0.55
C VAL A 100 -5.77 6.04 -1.80
N VAL A 101 -6.23 7.27 -2.04
CA VAL A 101 -6.98 7.66 -3.23
C VAL A 101 -6.05 8.37 -4.19
N HIS A 102 -6.04 7.91 -5.43
CA HIS A 102 -5.33 8.59 -6.52
C HIS A 102 -6.28 8.84 -7.69
N SER A 103 -6.35 10.09 -8.13
CA SER A 103 -7.17 10.55 -9.26
C SER A 103 -6.55 11.83 -9.82
N PRO A 104 -5.51 11.75 -10.67
CA PRO A 104 -4.77 12.94 -11.12
C PRO A 104 -5.67 14.12 -11.50
N PRO A 105 -5.44 15.33 -10.95
CA PRO A 105 -4.31 15.72 -10.09
C PRO A 105 -4.50 15.45 -8.59
N PHE A 106 -5.62 14.90 -8.17
CA PHE A 106 -5.92 14.62 -6.77
C PHE A 106 -5.17 13.39 -6.25
N SER A 107 -4.65 13.51 -5.04
CA SER A 107 -4.12 12.40 -4.27
C SER A 107 -4.37 12.66 -2.78
N GLY A 108 -4.81 11.65 -2.06
CA GLY A 108 -5.20 11.81 -0.67
C GLY A 108 -5.36 10.50 0.07
N LEU A 109 -5.78 10.62 1.33
CA LEU A 109 -6.12 9.49 2.18
C LEU A 109 -7.59 9.58 2.59
N VAL A 110 -8.35 8.53 2.30
CA VAL A 110 -9.72 8.41 2.81
C VAL A 110 -9.73 7.43 3.98
N ALA A 111 -10.57 7.69 4.96
CA ALA A 111 -10.89 6.75 6.03
C ALA A 111 -12.37 6.43 6.03
N TYR A 112 -12.71 5.16 6.19
CA TYR A 112 -14.08 4.67 6.32
C TYR A 112 -14.23 3.96 7.66
N HIS A 113 -15.37 4.14 8.30
CA HIS A 113 -15.73 3.41 9.52
C HIS A 113 -16.03 1.94 9.20
N LEU A 114 -15.44 1.01 9.93
CA LEU A 114 -15.81 -0.40 9.95
C LEU A 114 -16.83 -0.62 11.07
N PRO A 115 -18.03 -1.19 10.82
CA PRO A 115 -18.46 -1.99 9.66
C PRO A 115 -19.40 -1.28 8.66
N THR A 116 -19.76 -0.02 8.92
CA THR A 116 -20.82 0.66 8.15
C THR A 116 -20.32 1.25 6.84
N PHE A 117 -19.01 1.28 6.63
CA PHE A 117 -18.32 1.85 5.47
C PHE A 117 -18.67 3.32 5.20
N ARG A 118 -19.12 4.04 6.23
CA ARG A 118 -19.34 5.48 6.15
C ARG A 118 -17.99 6.18 6.12
N GLN A 119 -17.81 7.10 5.18
CA GLN A 119 -16.62 7.96 5.17
C GLN A 119 -16.51 8.74 6.49
N LEU A 120 -15.33 8.70 7.09
CA LEU A 120 -14.95 9.46 8.28
C LEU A 120 -14.32 10.78 7.86
N PHE A 121 -13.31 10.72 6.98
CA PHE A 121 -12.66 11.88 6.39
C PHE A 121 -12.08 11.54 5.01
N LEU A 122 -11.84 12.58 4.21
CA LEU A 122 -11.01 12.53 3.01
C LEU A 122 -10.00 13.66 3.12
N THR A 123 -8.73 13.31 3.31
CA THR A 123 -7.62 14.25 3.52
C THR A 123 -6.85 14.42 2.21
N PRO A 124 -6.91 15.59 1.56
CA PRO A 124 -6.06 15.90 0.41
C PRO A 124 -4.58 15.95 0.85
N LEU A 125 -3.71 15.32 0.07
CA LEU A 125 -2.26 15.35 0.28
C LEU A 125 -1.54 16.20 -0.78
N ASN A 126 -2.27 16.71 -1.77
CA ASN A 126 -1.79 17.74 -2.69
C ASN A 126 -1.64 19.10 -1.98
N GLY A 127 -0.77 19.97 -2.51
CA GLY A 127 -0.59 21.35 -2.02
C GLY A 127 0.45 21.52 -0.90
N PHE A 128 0.94 20.44 -0.30
CA PHE A 128 2.08 20.46 0.62
C PHE A 128 3.43 20.62 -0.09
N LEU A 129 3.45 20.33 -1.39
CA LEU A 129 4.61 20.33 -2.29
C LEU A 129 4.27 21.14 -3.55
N PRO A 130 5.29 21.75 -4.21
CA PRO A 130 5.08 22.48 -5.46
C PRO A 130 4.80 21.57 -6.67
N SER A 131 5.12 20.29 -6.56
CA SER A 131 4.90 19.25 -7.56
C SER A 131 3.67 18.40 -7.22
N ASP A 132 3.10 17.76 -8.24
CA ASP A 132 2.00 16.80 -8.06
C ASP A 132 2.43 15.65 -7.14
N THR A 133 1.51 15.24 -6.26
CA THR A 133 1.68 14.14 -5.32
C THR A 133 1.15 12.85 -5.93
N VAL A 134 1.92 11.77 -5.81
CA VAL A 134 1.51 10.41 -6.16
C VAL A 134 1.59 9.59 -4.89
N SER A 135 0.58 9.75 -4.04
CA SER A 135 0.46 8.92 -2.84
C SER A 135 0.25 7.47 -3.26
N ASN A 136 0.92 6.52 -2.61
CA ASN A 136 0.86 5.12 -3.02
C ASN A 136 0.40 4.19 -1.89
N ASP A 137 1.15 4.07 -0.80
CA ASP A 137 0.85 3.11 0.27
C ASP A 137 0.61 3.78 1.63
N VAL A 138 -0.05 3.08 2.55
CA VAL A 138 -0.41 3.58 3.88
C VAL A 138 -0.15 2.56 4.99
N ALA A 139 0.52 3.00 6.05
CA ALA A 139 0.66 2.25 7.31
C ALA A 139 -0.01 2.99 8.46
N VAL A 140 -0.44 2.27 9.51
CA VAL A 140 -1.10 2.86 10.69
C VAL A 140 -0.35 2.45 11.95
N ASP A 141 -0.13 3.39 12.88
CA ASP A 141 0.40 3.09 14.21
C ASP A 141 -0.69 2.71 15.22
N TYR A 142 -0.27 2.44 16.46
CA TYR A 142 -1.19 2.10 17.55
C TYR A 142 -1.96 3.31 18.13
N LEU A 143 -1.58 4.54 17.77
CA LEU A 143 -2.25 5.77 18.18
C LEU A 143 -3.29 6.25 17.15
N GLY A 144 -3.39 5.58 16.00
CA GLY A 144 -4.28 6.00 14.93
C GLY A 144 -3.67 7.06 14.00
N ASN A 145 -2.35 7.25 14.02
CA ASN A 145 -1.70 8.01 12.95
C ASN A 145 -1.50 7.10 11.73
N ALA A 146 -1.82 7.64 10.56
CA ALA A 146 -1.52 7.02 9.28
C ALA A 146 -0.29 7.66 8.64
N TYR A 147 0.51 6.85 7.95
CA TYR A 147 1.73 7.27 7.29
C TYR A 147 1.64 6.91 5.82
N VAL A 148 1.70 7.91 4.96
CA VAL A 148 1.44 7.76 3.52
C VAL A 148 2.68 8.10 2.72
N THR A 149 3.08 7.24 1.80
CA THR A 149 4.22 7.48 0.91
C THR A 149 3.81 8.26 -0.33
N ASP A 150 4.66 9.19 -0.76
CA ASP A 150 4.56 9.87 -2.05
C ASP A 150 5.69 9.41 -2.98
N SER A 151 5.33 8.57 -3.95
CA SER A 151 6.27 7.97 -4.88
C SER A 151 6.87 8.96 -5.87
N ALA A 152 6.23 10.10 -6.12
CA ALA A 152 6.76 11.10 -7.05
C ALA A 152 7.80 12.00 -6.38
N ASN A 153 7.66 12.24 -5.08
CA ASN A 153 8.43 13.27 -4.37
C ASN A 153 9.41 12.72 -3.32
N ASP A 154 9.37 11.42 -3.03
CA ASP A 154 10.11 10.78 -1.95
C ASP A 154 9.82 11.44 -0.59
N VAL A 155 8.54 11.59 -0.27
CA VAL A 155 8.05 12.19 0.96
C VAL A 155 7.16 11.19 1.71
N ILE A 156 7.16 11.27 3.03
CA ILE A 156 6.22 10.55 3.88
C ILE A 156 5.35 11.58 4.58
N PHE A 157 4.05 11.47 4.40
CA PHE A 157 3.05 12.22 5.14
C PHE A 157 2.69 11.49 6.43
N LYS A 158 2.31 12.25 7.46
CA LYS A 158 1.61 11.75 8.65
C LYS A 158 0.22 12.37 8.66
N VAL A 159 -0.80 11.54 8.81
CA VAL A 159 -2.20 11.95 8.96
C VAL A 159 -2.68 11.50 10.33
N THR A 160 -3.20 12.42 11.15
CA THR A 160 -3.68 12.10 12.50
C THR A 160 -4.99 11.30 12.45
N GLU A 161 -5.47 10.84 13.60
CA GLU A 161 -6.75 10.14 13.67
C GLU A 161 -7.95 11.00 13.21
N ASP A 162 -7.83 12.31 13.39
CA ASP A 162 -8.81 13.33 12.98
C ASP A 162 -8.66 13.76 11.51
N GLY A 163 -7.70 13.19 10.78
CA GLY A 163 -7.49 13.49 9.36
C GLY A 163 -6.59 14.70 9.07
N GLU A 164 -5.86 15.23 10.06
CA GLU A 164 -4.94 16.34 9.85
C GLU A 164 -3.62 15.84 9.24
N ALA A 165 -3.25 16.36 8.06
CA ALA A 165 -2.03 15.97 7.37
C ALA A 165 -0.85 16.91 7.64
N THR A 166 0.33 16.32 7.80
CA THR A 166 1.63 17.00 7.84
C THR A 166 2.67 16.20 7.07
N ILE A 167 3.80 16.82 6.74
CA ILE A 167 4.94 16.07 6.21
C ILE A 167 5.79 15.57 7.37
N LEU A 168 5.86 14.25 7.52
CA LEU A 168 6.74 13.59 8.48
C LEU A 168 8.19 13.64 8.03
N SER A 169 8.47 13.22 6.79
CA SER A 169 9.85 13.07 6.32
C SER A 169 10.05 13.51 4.88
N ARG A 170 11.14 14.28 4.66
CA ARG A 170 11.74 14.57 3.35
C ARG A 170 13.24 14.31 3.37
N SER A 171 13.65 13.23 4.04
CA SER A 171 15.05 12.97 4.34
C SER A 171 15.91 12.91 3.08
N LYS A 172 17.10 13.52 3.15
CA LYS A 172 18.12 13.41 2.09
C LYS A 172 18.55 11.96 1.84
N ALA A 173 18.33 11.05 2.81
CA ALA A 173 18.61 9.64 2.66
C ALA A 173 17.86 9.03 1.46
N PHE A 174 16.64 9.47 1.17
CA PHE A 174 15.83 8.96 0.06
C PHE A 174 16.44 9.27 -1.31
N LYS A 175 17.31 10.28 -1.40
CA LYS A 175 17.99 10.69 -2.64
C LYS A 175 19.50 10.41 -2.62
N SER A 176 19.95 9.58 -1.69
CA SER A 176 21.37 9.27 -1.51
C SER A 176 21.96 8.30 -2.54
N HIS A 177 21.11 7.70 -3.38
CA HIS A 177 21.53 6.73 -4.40
C HIS A 177 20.99 7.15 -5.77
N PRO A 178 21.78 6.98 -6.84
CA PRO A 178 21.33 7.30 -8.18
C PRO A 178 20.20 6.36 -8.61
N VAL A 179 19.27 6.92 -9.39
CA VAL A 179 18.21 6.16 -10.04
C VAL A 179 18.71 5.69 -11.39
N ASP A 180 18.58 4.39 -11.67
CA ASP A 180 18.79 3.85 -13.02
C ASP A 180 17.60 4.27 -13.89
N SER A 181 17.82 5.09 -14.92
CA SER A 181 16.75 5.55 -15.81
C SER A 181 16.35 4.51 -16.86
N SER A 182 17.05 3.37 -16.96
CA SER A 182 16.76 2.31 -17.93
C SER A 182 15.68 1.33 -17.46
N VAL A 183 15.38 1.30 -16.15
CA VAL A 183 14.38 0.41 -15.57
C VAL A 183 12.97 1.00 -15.70
N PRO A 184 11.92 0.19 -15.89
CA PRO A 184 10.56 0.68 -16.13
C PRO A 184 9.97 1.48 -14.96
N TYR A 185 10.41 1.20 -13.73
CA TYR A 185 9.96 1.84 -12.49
C TYR A 185 10.87 3.02 -12.06
N HIS A 186 11.67 3.61 -12.96
CA HIS A 186 12.61 4.68 -12.60
C HIS A 186 11.93 5.92 -11.98
N ASN A 187 10.66 6.16 -12.30
CA ASN A 187 9.87 7.27 -11.74
C ASN A 187 9.21 6.94 -10.39
N CYS A 188 9.44 5.75 -9.83
CA CYS A 188 8.77 5.25 -8.64
C CYS A 188 9.71 5.30 -7.44
N GLY A 189 9.59 6.36 -6.65
CA GLY A 189 10.33 6.58 -5.43
C GLY A 189 9.83 5.72 -4.27
N LEU A 190 9.61 6.34 -3.11
CA LEU A 190 9.03 5.67 -1.94
C LEU A 190 7.67 5.04 -2.29
N ASN A 191 7.49 3.76 -1.97
CA ASN A 191 6.32 2.98 -2.36
C ASN A 191 5.78 2.28 -1.10
N GLY A 192 6.03 0.99 -0.91
CA GLY A 192 5.52 0.23 0.23
C GLY A 192 5.98 0.79 1.58
N ILE A 193 5.06 0.81 2.54
CA ILE A 193 5.30 1.29 3.90
C ILE A 193 4.67 0.37 4.94
N VAL A 194 5.41 0.09 6.01
CA VAL A 194 4.86 -0.67 7.15
C VAL A 194 5.35 -0.12 8.48
N PHE A 195 4.42 -0.05 9.44
CA PHE A 195 4.70 0.38 10.80
C PHE A 195 5.22 -0.76 11.67
N ASN A 196 6.34 -0.53 12.34
CA ASN A 196 6.88 -1.41 13.37
C ASN A 196 6.47 -0.90 14.77
N PRO A 197 5.94 -1.78 15.65
CA PRO A 197 5.54 -1.41 17.01
C PRO A 197 6.63 -0.78 17.89
N LYS A 198 7.90 -0.89 17.49
CA LYS A 198 9.03 -0.22 18.14
C LYS A 198 9.19 1.26 17.78
N GLY A 199 8.18 1.89 17.15
CA GLY A 199 8.18 3.32 16.84
C GLY A 199 8.93 3.70 15.57
N TYR A 200 8.89 2.86 14.54
CA TYR A 200 9.52 3.22 13.26
C TYR A 200 8.79 2.60 12.07
N LEU A 201 8.94 3.22 10.91
CA LEU A 201 8.46 2.72 9.63
C LEU A 201 9.58 2.00 8.88
N LEU A 202 9.24 0.96 8.15
CA LEU A 202 10.06 0.45 7.06
C LEU A 202 9.44 0.90 5.74
N VAL A 203 10.25 1.47 4.85
CA VAL A 203 9.78 2.05 3.60
C VAL A 203 10.64 1.58 2.44
N THR A 204 10.04 0.96 1.44
CA THR A 204 10.69 0.52 0.21
C THR A 204 10.76 1.67 -0.78
N GLN A 205 11.80 1.69 -1.60
CA GLN A 205 11.94 2.62 -2.71
C GLN A 205 12.12 1.83 -4.01
N SER A 206 11.13 1.89 -4.90
CA SER A 206 11.07 0.98 -6.06
C SER A 206 12.21 1.22 -7.05
N ASN A 207 12.52 2.49 -7.35
CA ASN A 207 13.49 2.89 -8.37
C ASN A 207 14.95 2.61 -8.03
N THR A 208 15.31 2.57 -6.75
CA THR A 208 16.68 2.26 -6.29
C THR A 208 16.80 0.90 -5.60
N GLY A 209 15.67 0.27 -5.28
CA GLY A 209 15.59 -0.97 -4.50
C GLY A 209 16.05 -0.81 -3.04
N LYS A 210 16.12 0.41 -2.52
CA LYS A 210 16.59 0.66 -1.16
C LYS A 210 15.44 0.51 -0.16
N LEU A 211 15.82 0.16 1.07
CA LEU A 211 14.92 0.10 2.21
C LEU A 211 15.37 1.13 3.25
N PHE A 212 14.42 1.87 3.80
CA PHE A 212 14.68 2.88 4.80
C PHE A 212 13.94 2.55 6.09
N LYS A 213 14.61 2.80 7.21
CA LYS A 213 13.98 2.88 8.52
C LYS A 213 13.77 4.36 8.84
N VAL A 214 12.53 4.73 9.12
CA VAL A 214 12.12 6.12 9.41
C VAL A 214 11.53 6.18 10.81
N ASP A 215 12.04 7.06 11.65
CA ASP A 215 11.47 7.29 12.98
C ASP A 215 10.11 8.01 12.87
N VAL A 216 9.12 7.58 13.65
CA VAL A 216 7.75 8.13 13.55
C VAL A 216 7.56 9.45 14.29
N ASP A 217 8.49 9.79 15.19
CA ASP A 217 8.39 10.98 16.02
C ASP A 217 9.01 12.19 15.31
N ASP A 218 10.17 12.02 14.68
CA ASP A 218 10.92 13.11 14.05
C ASP A 218 11.11 12.98 12.52
N GLY A 219 10.71 11.84 11.94
CA GLY A 219 10.85 11.59 10.51
C GLY A 219 12.29 11.34 10.05
N THR A 220 13.25 11.17 10.96
CA THR A 220 14.65 10.87 10.62
C THR A 220 14.73 9.52 9.92
N ALA A 221 15.26 9.52 8.70
CA ALA A 221 15.40 8.31 7.90
C ALA A 221 16.86 7.86 7.79
N ARG A 222 17.07 6.55 7.95
CA ARG A 222 18.34 5.88 7.68
C ARG A 222 18.15 4.69 6.77
N ARG A 223 19.11 4.46 5.88
CA ARG A 223 19.12 3.29 5.02
C ARG A 223 19.33 2.02 5.84
N VAL A 224 18.53 1.00 5.56
CA VAL A 224 18.75 -0.36 6.05
C VAL A 224 19.74 -1.05 5.10
N ILE A 225 20.79 -1.66 5.66
CA ILE A 225 21.77 -2.42 4.87
C ILE A 225 21.15 -3.76 4.52
N LEU A 226 21.05 -4.04 3.22
CA LEU A 226 20.57 -5.29 2.68
C LEU A 226 21.70 -5.98 1.91
N ASN A 227 21.64 -7.31 1.81
CA ASN A 227 22.58 -8.09 1.00
C ASN A 227 22.35 -7.92 -0.50
N LYS A 228 21.15 -7.44 -0.88
CA LYS A 228 20.74 -7.17 -2.26
C LYS A 228 19.72 -6.04 -2.26
N ASP A 229 19.75 -5.24 -3.32
CA ASP A 229 18.70 -4.27 -3.61
C ASP A 229 17.38 -4.97 -3.94
N LEU A 230 16.29 -4.40 -3.43
CA LEU A 230 14.92 -4.83 -3.65
C LEU A 230 14.35 -4.06 -4.85
N THR A 231 15.05 -4.05 -5.97
CA THR A 231 14.68 -3.23 -7.12
C THR A 231 13.29 -3.59 -7.63
N GLY A 232 12.42 -2.59 -7.80
CA GLY A 232 11.00 -2.80 -8.09
C GLY A 232 10.18 -3.26 -6.88
N ALA A 233 10.66 -3.12 -5.65
CA ALA A 233 9.82 -3.38 -4.48
C ALA A 233 8.58 -2.47 -4.49
N ASP A 234 7.43 -3.09 -4.34
CA ASP A 234 6.12 -2.46 -4.23
C ASP A 234 5.75 -2.44 -2.73
N GLY A 235 4.66 -3.08 -2.33
CA GLY A 235 4.24 -3.23 -0.93
C GLY A 235 5.20 -4.01 -0.03
N ILE A 236 5.12 -3.75 1.28
CA ILE A 236 5.89 -4.43 2.33
C ILE A 236 4.96 -4.82 3.49
N ALA A 237 5.12 -6.04 4.02
CA ALA A 237 4.37 -6.51 5.17
C ALA A 237 5.30 -7.01 6.28
N LEU A 238 4.93 -6.74 7.54
CA LEU A 238 5.61 -7.32 8.70
C LEU A 238 4.97 -8.64 9.08
N ARG A 239 5.81 -9.68 9.22
CA ARG A 239 5.37 -10.94 9.82
C ARG A 239 5.46 -10.82 11.34
N SER A 240 4.34 -10.98 12.04
CA SER A 240 4.34 -11.06 13.51
C SER A 240 4.74 -12.47 13.96
N GLU A 241 5.39 -12.61 15.12
CA GLU A 241 5.70 -13.93 15.72
C GLU A 241 4.44 -14.64 16.26
N TRP A 242 3.32 -13.91 16.43
CA TRP A 242 2.00 -14.43 16.79
C TRP A 242 1.29 -15.18 15.63
N CYS A 243 1.95 -15.33 14.49
CA CYS A 243 1.43 -15.97 13.28
C CYS A 243 1.43 -17.51 13.39
N ARG A 244 0.59 -18.07 14.29
CA ARG A 244 0.32 -19.52 14.37
C ARG A 244 -1.11 -19.92 14.00
N ARG A 245 -2.04 -18.98 13.78
CA ARG A 245 -3.42 -19.27 13.31
C ARG A 245 -3.89 -18.20 12.32
N LYS A 246 -4.56 -18.64 11.24
CA LYS A 246 -5.29 -17.96 10.12
C LYS A 246 -4.90 -16.54 9.65
N SER A 247 -4.47 -15.63 10.52
CA SER A 247 -3.96 -14.28 10.20
C SER A 247 -2.69 -14.25 9.31
N CYS A 248 -2.13 -15.42 8.97
CA CYS A 248 -0.92 -15.57 8.17
C CYS A 248 -1.16 -15.62 6.65
N ILE A 249 -2.42 -15.48 6.20
CA ILE A 249 -2.73 -15.57 4.77
C ILE A 249 -2.13 -14.38 3.99
N SER A 250 -1.90 -13.21 4.61
CA SER A 250 -1.18 -12.09 3.96
C SER A 250 0.22 -12.47 3.43
N SER A 251 0.92 -13.43 4.06
CA SER A 251 2.27 -13.85 3.64
C SER A 251 2.30 -15.09 2.73
N ARG A 252 1.15 -15.71 2.47
CA ARG A 252 1.05 -17.00 1.75
C ARG A 252 -0.07 -17.09 0.71
N ALA A 253 -1.01 -16.15 0.69
CA ALA A 253 -1.96 -16.02 -0.40
C ALA A 253 -1.32 -15.20 -1.51
N THR A 254 -1.28 -15.81 -2.68
CA THR A 254 -1.29 -15.06 -3.93
C THR A 254 -2.75 -14.89 -4.29
N ILE A 255 -3.22 -13.65 -4.28
CA ILE A 255 -4.53 -13.26 -4.78
C ILE A 255 -4.35 -13.03 -6.28
N VAL A 256 -4.90 -13.93 -7.11
CA VAL A 256 -4.84 -13.80 -8.57
C VAL A 256 -6.22 -13.36 -9.05
N GLY A 257 -6.35 -12.08 -9.37
CA GLY A 257 -7.53 -11.54 -10.05
C GLY A 257 -7.26 -11.49 -11.56
N GLU A 258 -7.96 -12.30 -12.35
CA GLU A 258 -7.96 -12.12 -13.81
C GLU A 258 -8.90 -10.98 -14.19
N GLY A 259 -8.34 -9.87 -14.70
CA GLY A 259 -9.10 -8.81 -15.35
C GLY A 259 -9.51 -9.27 -16.75
N SER A 260 -10.75 -9.71 -16.93
CA SER A 260 -11.33 -9.85 -18.27
C SER A 260 -11.55 -8.45 -18.85
N VAL A 261 -10.99 -8.22 -20.04
CA VAL A 261 -11.12 -7.02 -20.89
C VAL A 261 -12.57 -6.78 -21.26
#